data_AF-A0A349K3T9-F1
#
_entry.id   AF-A0A349K3T9-F1
#
_cell.length_a   1.000
_cell.length_b   1.000
_cell.length_c   1.000
_cell.angle_alpha   90.00
_cell.angle_beta   90.00
_cell.angle_gamma   90.00
#
_symmetry.space_group_name_H-M   'P 1'
#
loop_
_entity.id
_entity.type
_entity.pdbx_description
1 polymer ?
#
loop_
_entity_poly.entity_id
_entity_poly.type
_entity_poly.pdbx_seq_one_letter_code
_entity_poly.pdbx_strand_id
1 'polypeptide(L)' 'MLGNRSMEEWIAQSEKSHQNPFNRLCHTIGIPMIVVSLPLFALIFFFHNFWPVPAALFAAGWILQFAGLEAD' A
#
# COMPACT_ATOMS: atom_id res chain seq x y z
N MET A 1 -1.14 -8.73 -26.35
CA MET A 1 -0.44 -9.63 -25.42
C MET A 1 0.53 -8.79 -24.59
N LEU A 2 0.41 -8.85 -23.27
CA LEU A 2 1.38 -8.26 -22.33
C LEU A 2 2.11 -9.44 -21.70
N GLY A 3 3.45 -9.49 -21.75
CA GLY A 3 4.23 -10.54 -21.09
C GLY A 3 3.72 -11.98 -21.35
N ASN A 4 3.63 -12.38 -22.62
CA ASN A 4 3.22 -13.73 -23.05
C ASN A 4 1.81 -14.19 -22.60
N ARG A 5 0.95 -13.29 -22.12
CA ARG A 5 -0.45 -13.55 -21.76
C ARG A 5 -1.42 -12.65 -22.53
N SER A 6 -2.64 -13.13 -22.73
CA SER A 6 -3.75 -12.34 -23.30
C SER A 6 -4.25 -11.30 -22.30
N MET A 7 -5.01 -10.31 -22.75
CA MET A 7 -5.58 -9.30 -21.85
C MET A 7 -6.62 -9.93 -20.90
N GLU A 8 -7.40 -10.90 -21.39
CA GLU A 8 -8.36 -11.64 -20.56
C GLU A 8 -7.65 -12.42 -19.45
N GLU A 9 -6.51 -13.04 -19.74
CA GLU A 9 -5.71 -13.77 -18.74
C GLU A 9 -5.15 -12.83 -17.66
N TRP A 10 -4.74 -11.62 -18.03
CA TRP A 10 -4.32 -10.59 -17.07
C TRP A 10 -5.48 -10.12 -16.20
N ILE A 11 -6.65 -9.87 -16.80
CA ILE A 11 -7.85 -9.45 -16.07
C ILE A 11 -8.29 -10.54 -15.09
N ALA A 12 -8.35 -11.80 -15.55
CA ALA A 12 -8.76 -12.93 -14.72
C ALA A 12 -7.79 -13.21 -13.56
N GLN A 13 -6.48 -13.09 -13.80
CA GLN A 13 -5.47 -13.18 -12.73
C GLN A 13 -5.59 -12.01 -11.75
N SER A 14 -5.77 -10.79 -12.26
CA SER A 14 -5.93 -9.59 -11.43
C SER A 14 -7.19 -9.70 -10.57
N GLU A 15 -8.32 -10.11 -11.12
CA GLU A 15 -9.55 -10.37 -10.35
C GLU A 15 -9.32 -11.39 -9.24
N LYS A 16 -8.59 -12.48 -9.51
CA LYS A 16 -8.26 -13.49 -8.49
C LYS A 16 -7.39 -12.94 -7.37
N SER A 17 -6.34 -12.19 -7.68
CA SER A 17 -5.48 -11.58 -6.65
C SER A 17 -6.26 -10.59 -5.76
N HIS A 18 -7.25 -9.87 -6.32
CA HIS A 18 -8.14 -9.00 -5.53
C HIS A 18 -9.13 -9.75 -4.61
N GLN A 19 -9.26 -11.07 -4.74
CA GLN A 19 -10.08 -11.89 -3.82
C GLN A 19 -9.31 -12.35 -2.58
N ASN A 20 -7.98 -12.16 -2.50
CA ASN A 20 -7.23 -12.61 -1.33
C ASN A 20 -7.58 -11.74 -0.10
N PRO A 21 -8.15 -12.34 0.97
CA PRO A 21 -8.53 -11.60 2.16
C PRO A 21 -7.32 -10.98 2.89
N PHE A 22 -6.14 -11.57 2.78
CA PHE A 22 -4.91 -11.03 3.38
C PHE A 22 -4.44 -9.78 2.64
N ASN A 23 -4.38 -9.84 1.30
CA ASN A 23 -4.08 -8.66 0.48
C ASN A 23 -5.06 -7.51 0.76
N ARG A 24 -6.37 -7.83 0.78
CA ARG A 24 -7.39 -6.84 1.12
C ARG A 24 -7.22 -6.24 2.51
N LEU A 25 -6.85 -7.03 3.52
CA LEU A 25 -6.60 -6.55 4.89
C LEU A 25 -5.38 -5.63 4.93
N CYS A 26 -4.27 -6.06 4.36
CA CYS A 26 -3.05 -5.28 4.22
C CYS A 26 -3.33 -3.93 3.54
N HIS A 27 -4.07 -3.92 2.44
CA HIS A 27 -4.44 -2.70 1.72
C HIS A 27 -5.42 -1.81 2.50
N THR A 28 -6.37 -2.41 3.21
CA THR A 28 -7.35 -1.67 4.03
C THR A 28 -6.66 -0.89 5.15
N ILE A 29 -5.52 -1.37 5.66
CA ILE A 29 -4.75 -0.70 6.72
C ILE A 29 -3.64 0.18 6.14
N GLY A 30 -2.90 -0.33 5.15
CA GLY A 30 -1.74 0.34 4.55
C GLY A 30 -2.10 1.65 3.83
N ILE A 31 -3.19 1.67 3.07
CA ILE A 31 -3.63 2.88 2.35
C ILE A 31 -3.95 4.02 3.33
N PRO A 32 -4.80 3.85 4.36
CA PRO A 32 -5.00 4.88 5.37
C PRO A 32 -3.71 5.37 6.04
N MET A 33 -2.77 4.48 6.36
CA MET A 33 -1.50 4.87 6.96
C MET A 33 -0.69 5.81 6.05
N ILE A 34 -0.60 5.50 4.76
CA ILE A 34 0.05 6.36 3.77
C ILE A 34 -0.69 7.69 3.66
N VAL A 35 -2.01 7.65 3.46
CA VAL A 35 -2.84 8.87 3.29
C VAL A 35 -2.75 9.80 4.50
N VAL A 36 -2.75 9.26 5.72
CA VAL A 36 -2.62 10.04 6.96
C VAL A 36 -1.19 10.55 7.16
N SER A 37 -0.16 9.80 6.74
CA SER A 37 1.23 10.24 6.88
C SER A 37 1.54 11.52 6.09
N LEU A 38 0.93 11.70 4.91
CA LEU A 38 1.18 12.83 4.03
C LEU A 38 0.85 14.20 4.66
N PRO A 39 -0.36 14.46 5.21
CA PRO A 39 -0.63 15.71 5.91
C PRO A 39 0.17 15.84 7.21
N LEU A 40 0.53 14.73 7.87
CA LEU A 40 1.39 14.77 9.06
C LEU A 40 2.81 15.27 8.76
N PHE A 41 3.33 15.06 7.55
CA PHE A 41 4.60 15.69 7.14
C PHE A 41 4.52 17.23 7.14
N ALA A 42 3.35 17.83 6.91
CA ALA A 42 3.19 19.28 7.00
C ALA A 42 3.36 19.82 8.44
N LEU A 43 3.18 18.98 9.46
CA LEU A 43 3.40 19.38 10.86
C LEU A 43 4.89 19.56 11.20
N ILE A 44 5.80 19.03 10.39
CA ILE A 44 7.26 19.16 10.59
C ILE A 44 7.70 20.62 10.54
N PHE A 45 7.03 21.47 9.73
CA PHE A 45 7.31 22.90 9.68
C PHE A 45 7.19 23.56 11.06
N PHE A 46 6.29 23.07 11.91
CA PHE A 46 6.09 23.59 13.27
C PHE A 46 6.85 22.77 14.32
N PHE A 47 6.97 21.46 14.12
CA PHE A 47 7.56 20.53 15.06
C PHE A 47 8.64 19.68 14.37
N HIS A 48 9.85 20.22 14.24
CA HIS A 48 10.93 19.56 13.49
C HIS A 48 11.21 18.13 13.96
N ASN A 49 11.14 17.85 15.27
CA ASN A 49 11.39 16.50 15.82
C ASN A 49 10.23 15.51 15.61
N PHE A 50 9.11 15.94 15.02
CA PHE A 50 7.95 15.09 14.78
C PHE A 50 8.10 14.20 13.54
N TRP A 51 9.06 14.50 12.65
CA TRP A 51 9.27 13.79 11.38
C TRP A 51 9.33 12.25 11.45
N PRO A 52 9.84 11.59 12.53
CA PRO A 52 9.89 10.13 12.57
C PRO A 52 8.50 9.48 12.53
N VAL A 53 7.47 10.16 13.04
CA VAL A 53 6.10 9.64 13.08
C VAL A 53 5.49 9.46 11.68
N PRO A 54 5.37 10.50 10.83
CA PRO A 54 4.87 10.34 9.48
C PRO A 54 5.79 9.46 8.62
N ALA A 55 7.11 9.49 8.83
CA ALA A 55 8.03 8.60 8.13
C ALA A 55 7.79 7.12 8.45
N ALA A 56 7.59 6.78 9.74
CA ALA A 56 7.27 5.42 10.15
C ALA A 56 5.92 4.95 9.61
N LEU A 57 4.88 5.80 9.65
CA LEU A 57 3.56 5.49 9.07
C LEU A 57 3.64 5.25 7.56
N PHE A 58 4.39 6.09 6.84
CA PHE A 58 4.57 5.95 5.39
C PHE A 58 5.29 4.64 5.04
N ALA A 59 6.41 4.35 5.72
CA ALA A 59 7.17 3.13 5.51
C ALA A 59 6.37 1.87 5.86
N ALA A 60 5.72 1.86 7.04
CA ALA A 60 4.91 0.73 7.47
C ALA A 60 3.69 0.52 6.56
N GLY A 61 3.08 1.60 6.06
CA GLY A 61 2.01 1.53 5.07
C GLY A 61 2.47 0.83 3.79
N TRP A 62 3.62 1.22 3.22
CA TRP A 62 4.19 0.55 2.05
C TRP A 62 4.58 -0.90 2.31
N ILE A 63 5.15 -1.21 3.48
CA ILE A 63 5.45 -2.60 3.87
C ILE A 63 4.18 -3.44 3.83
N LEU A 64 3.05 -2.94 4.34
CA LEU A 64 1.77 -3.65 4.26
C LEU A 64 1.31 -3.82 2.81
N GLN A 65 1.42 -2.80 1.96
CA GLN A 65 1.07 -2.90 0.53
C GLN A 65 1.87 -4.00 -0.19
N PHE A 66 3.19 -4.07 0.06
CA PHE A 66 4.03 -5.08 -0.57
C PHE A 66 3.83 -6.48 0.01
N ALA A 67 3.65 -6.59 1.34
CA ALA A 67 3.37 -7.87 1.99
C ALA A 67 2.05 -8.48 1.50
N GLY A 68 1.02 -7.66 1.29
CA GLY A 68 -0.25 -8.11 0.71
C GLY A 68 -0.10 -8.67 -0.70
N LEU A 69 0.69 -7.98 -1.54
CA LEU A 69 0.97 -8.38 -2.92
C LEU A 69 1.84 -9.65 -3.03
N GLU A 70 2.84 -9.81 -2.15
CA GLU A 70 3.74 -10.99 -2.17
C GLU A 70 3.02 -12.29 -1.74
N ALA A 71 1.91 -12.16 -1.00
CA ALA A 71 1.11 -13.28 -0.53
C ALA A 71 0.01 -13.73 -1.52
N ASP A 72 -0.07 -13.12 -2.72
CA ASP A 72 -1.02 -13.42 -3.81
C ASP A 72 -0.42 -14.30 -4.92
#